data_AF-A0A957PKM3-F1
#
_entry.id   AF-A0A957PKM3-F1
#
_cell.length_a   1.000
_cell.length_b   1.000
_cell.length_c   1.000
_cell.angle_alpha   90.00
_cell.angle_beta   90.00
_cell.angle_gamma   90.00
#
_symmetry.space_group_name_H-M   'P 1'
#
loop_
_entity.id
_entity.type
_entity.pdbx_description
1 polymer ?
#
loop_
_entity_poly.entity_id
_entity_poly.type
_entity_poly.pdbx_seq_one_letter_code
_entity_poly.pdbx_strand_id
1 'polypeptide(L)'
;MNDDTAILGAPKGEKLRRWPLLILLVLALLLYLLTLDNGFLPRELEGGDLITHQYAQVQARPSNAPGYPLYTMGGWLWFHGLRGLLRLAGDSSPNPIPLLSSYSTLWAFVALWLFYLILYRLSQGRWWLAWLISAFYAVTYFFWYYATTTEQYS
;
A
#
# COMPACT_ATOMS: atom_id res chain seq x y z
N MET A 1 25.32 -13.27 44.52
CA MET A 1 25.21 -11.81 44.36
C MET A 1 24.95 -11.57 42.89
N ASN A 2 23.71 -11.16 42.58
CA ASN A 2 23.20 -10.90 41.24
C ASN A 2 24.12 -9.96 40.46
N ASP A 3 24.31 -10.24 39.18
CA ASP A 3 24.49 -9.19 38.19
C ASP A 3 23.44 -9.36 37.09
N ASP A 4 22.33 -8.68 37.32
CA ASP A 4 21.15 -8.53 36.48
C ASP A 4 21.46 -7.61 35.28
N THR A 5 22.35 -8.03 34.38
CA THR A 5 22.56 -7.35 33.08
C THR A 5 22.23 -8.24 31.88
N ALA A 6 21.24 -9.12 32.05
CA ALA A 6 20.53 -9.79 30.95
C ALA A 6 19.31 -8.97 30.47
N ILE A 7 19.31 -7.64 30.67
CA ILE A 7 18.29 -6.76 30.13
C ILE A 7 18.61 -6.54 28.66
N LEU A 8 17.83 -7.21 27.81
CA LEU A 8 17.92 -7.28 26.35
C LEU A 8 18.97 -8.29 25.85
N GLY A 9 18.61 -9.58 25.94
CA GLY A 9 19.13 -10.59 25.02
C GLY A 9 18.83 -10.16 23.58
N ALA A 10 19.71 -9.33 23.01
CA ALA A 10 19.70 -9.00 21.60
C ALA A 10 19.95 -10.33 20.88
N PRO A 11 18.97 -10.87 20.13
CA PRO A 11 19.18 -12.11 19.41
C PRO A 11 20.39 -11.92 18.51
N LYS A 12 21.36 -12.85 18.59
CA LYS A 12 22.47 -12.93 17.63
C LYS A 12 21.86 -12.78 16.24
N GLY A 13 22.23 -11.72 15.52
CA GLY A 13 21.54 -11.27 14.33
C GLY A 13 21.38 -12.41 13.32
N GLU A 14 20.21 -13.05 13.31
CA GLU A 14 19.85 -13.92 12.21
C GLU A 14 19.82 -13.04 10.97
N LYS A 15 20.59 -13.44 9.95
CA LYS A 15 20.49 -12.80 8.63
C LYS A 15 19.04 -12.92 8.18
N LEU A 16 18.43 -11.78 7.89
CA LEU A 16 17.08 -11.68 7.34
C LEU A 16 16.93 -12.69 6.20
N ARG A 17 16.07 -13.69 6.40
CA ARG A 17 15.64 -14.57 5.32
C ARG A 17 14.74 -13.74 4.42
N ARG A 18 15.19 -13.43 3.20
CA ARG A 18 14.44 -12.58 2.26
C ARG A 18 13.29 -13.33 1.58
N TRP A 19 13.40 -14.64 1.43
CA TRP A 19 12.42 -15.43 0.68
C TRP A 19 10.99 -15.41 1.27
N PRO A 20 10.75 -15.47 2.60
CA PRO A 20 9.38 -15.45 3.13
C PRO A 20 8.71 -14.10 2.85
N LEU A 21 9.48 -13.02 2.98
CA LEU A 21 9.03 -11.68 2.61
C LEU A 21 8.68 -11.59 1.12
N LEU A 22 9.55 -12.10 0.23
CA LEU A 22 9.27 -12.09 -1.21
C LEU A 22 8.01 -12.88 -1.54
N ILE A 23 7.84 -14.07 -0.95
CA ILE A 23 6.62 -14.88 -1.13
C ILE A 23 5.40 -14.12 -0.63
N LEU A 24 5.46 -13.48 0.54
CA LEU A 24 4.36 -12.67 1.07
C LEU A 24 3.95 -11.56 0.09
N LEU A 25 4.91 -10.80 -0.42
CA LEU A 25 4.64 -9.71 -1.36
C LEU A 25 4.10 -10.23 -2.69
N VAL A 26 4.64 -11.33 -3.22
CA VAL A 26 4.13 -11.94 -4.46
C VAL A 26 2.71 -12.45 -4.26
N LEU A 27 2.39 -13.11 -3.15
CA LEU A 27 1.04 -13.58 -2.87
C LEU A 27 0.05 -12.41 -2.69
N ALA A 28 0.45 -11.34 -2.01
CA ALA A 28 -0.37 -10.13 -1.90
C ALA A 28 -0.61 -9.47 -3.26
N LEU A 29 0.39 -9.46 -4.14
CA LEU A 29 0.26 -8.94 -5.51
C LEU A 29 -0.68 -9.81 -6.35
N LEU A 30 -0.54 -11.13 -6.27
CA LEU A 30 -1.42 -12.05 -6.97
C LEU A 30 -2.86 -11.90 -6.46
N LEU A 31 -3.06 -11.78 -5.15
CA LEU A 31 -4.38 -11.52 -4.59
C LEU A 31 -4.97 -10.24 -5.17
N TYR A 32 -4.22 -9.12 -5.10
CA TYR A 32 -4.63 -7.84 -5.66
C TYR A 32 -5.03 -7.95 -7.13
N LEU A 33 -4.19 -8.58 -7.97
CA LEU A 33 -4.46 -8.71 -9.41
C LEU A 33 -5.66 -9.62 -9.71
N LEU A 34 -5.85 -10.70 -8.93
CA LEU A 34 -6.98 -11.62 -9.10
C LEU A 34 -8.30 -11.03 -8.63
N THR A 35 -8.27 -10.06 -7.70
CA THR A 35 -9.45 -9.38 -7.17
C THR A 35 -9.63 -7.97 -7.73
N LEU A 36 -8.81 -7.57 -8.69
CA LEU A 36 -8.87 -6.24 -9.28
C LEU A 36 -10.12 -6.14 -10.16
N ASP A 37 -11.12 -5.42 -9.68
CA ASP A 37 -12.28 -5.06 -10.49
C ASP A 37 -12.04 -3.74 -11.23
N ASN A 38 -11.91 -3.83 -12.55
CA ASN A 38 -11.71 -2.69 -13.45
C ASN A 38 -13.02 -2.27 -14.15
N GLY A 39 -14.15 -2.84 -13.76
CA GLY A 39 -15.45 -2.69 -14.44
C GLY A 39 -16.12 -1.32 -14.26
N PHE A 40 -15.60 -0.45 -13.40
CA PHE A 40 -16.21 0.84 -13.13
C PHE A 40 -16.10 1.83 -14.29
N LEU A 41 -17.24 2.41 -14.67
CA LEU A 41 -17.31 3.47 -15.67
C LEU A 41 -16.72 4.77 -15.07
N PRO A 42 -15.96 5.58 -15.85
CA PRO A 42 -15.35 6.83 -15.37
C PRO A 42 -16.31 7.84 -14.72
N ARG A 43 -17.63 7.71 -14.95
CA ARG A 43 -18.67 8.54 -14.33
C ARG A 43 -18.95 8.21 -12.86
N GLU A 44 -18.47 7.07 -12.36
CA GLU A 44 -18.64 6.70 -10.94
C GLU A 44 -17.65 7.39 -10.00
N LEU A 45 -16.78 8.25 -10.54
CA LEU A 45 -15.97 9.21 -9.78
C LEU A 45 -16.70 10.54 -9.55
N GLU A 46 -17.90 10.75 -10.13
CA GLU A 46 -18.76 11.90 -9.85
C GLU A 46 -19.63 11.58 -8.61
N GLY A 47 -19.20 12.01 -7.41
CA GLY A 47 -20.03 11.82 -6.21
C GLY A 47 -19.35 11.98 -4.85
N GLY A 48 -18.02 12.01 -4.78
CA GLY A 48 -17.32 12.04 -3.49
C GLY A 48 -17.25 13.42 -2.80
N ASP A 49 -17.15 13.39 -1.47
CA ASP A 49 -16.94 14.57 -0.61
C ASP A 49 -15.75 15.43 -1.10
N LEU A 50 -15.78 16.73 -0.82
CA LEU A 50 -14.69 17.67 -1.08
C LEU A 50 -13.40 17.26 -0.33
N ILE A 51 -13.49 16.44 0.71
CA ILE A 51 -12.39 15.81 1.47
C ILE A 51 -12.03 14.43 0.87
N THR A 52 -12.01 14.31 -0.45
CA THR A 52 -11.57 13.07 -1.11
C THR A 52 -10.07 13.11 -1.37
N HIS A 53 -9.36 12.18 -0.75
CA HIS A 53 -7.91 12.02 -0.87
C HIS A 53 -7.46 11.91 -2.34
N GLN A 54 -8.20 11.17 -3.17
CA GLN A 54 -7.87 11.01 -4.58
C GLN A 54 -8.02 12.32 -5.39
N TYR A 55 -8.96 13.19 -5.01
CA TYR A 55 -9.09 14.51 -5.65
C TYR A 55 -7.90 15.41 -5.33
N ALA A 56 -7.35 15.30 -4.11
CA ALA A 56 -6.11 15.96 -3.73
C ALA A 56 -4.95 15.57 -4.67
N GLN A 57 -4.88 14.29 -5.06
CA GLN A 57 -3.89 13.77 -6.00
C GLN A 57 -4.12 14.26 -7.42
N VAL A 58 -5.36 14.19 -7.94
CA VAL A 58 -5.63 14.61 -9.33
C VAL A 58 -5.36 16.10 -9.54
N GLN A 59 -5.72 16.95 -8.57
CA GLN A 59 -5.71 18.41 -8.71
C GLN A 59 -4.55 19.13 -8.03
N ALA A 60 -3.64 18.40 -7.38
CA ALA A 60 -2.59 18.99 -6.54
C ALA A 60 -3.20 19.98 -5.51
N ARG A 61 -4.21 19.52 -4.77
CA ARG A 61 -4.91 20.32 -3.74
C ARG A 61 -4.62 19.76 -2.34
N PRO A 62 -3.56 20.22 -1.65
CA PRO A 62 -3.23 19.76 -0.29
C PRO A 62 -4.35 20.00 0.73
N SER A 63 -5.21 20.99 0.50
CA SER A 63 -6.39 21.26 1.34
C SER A 63 -7.36 20.08 1.43
N ASN A 64 -7.38 19.22 0.42
CA ASN A 64 -8.27 18.05 0.34
C ASN A 64 -7.65 16.80 0.99
N ALA A 65 -6.37 16.87 1.38
CA ALA A 65 -5.70 15.89 2.24
C ALA A 65 -4.71 16.60 3.20
N PRO A 66 -5.21 17.40 4.17
CA PRO A 66 -4.36 18.18 5.06
C PRO A 66 -3.40 17.30 5.85
N GLY A 67 -2.12 17.66 5.88
CA GLY A 67 -1.08 16.90 6.57
C GLY A 67 -0.43 15.77 5.75
N TYR A 68 -0.86 15.54 4.51
CA TYR A 68 -0.33 14.47 3.65
C TYR A 68 0.29 14.99 2.33
N PRO A 69 1.30 15.88 2.37
CA PRO A 69 1.84 16.50 1.15
C PRO A 69 2.47 15.49 0.19
N LEU A 70 3.11 14.42 0.69
CA LEU A 70 3.62 13.33 -0.14
C LEU A 70 2.50 12.54 -0.82
N TYR A 71 1.37 12.39 -0.14
CA TYR A 71 0.21 11.73 -0.71
C TYR A 71 -0.39 12.58 -1.84
N THR A 72 -0.59 13.88 -1.60
CA THR A 72 -1.13 14.84 -2.58
C THR A 72 -0.19 15.01 -3.78
N MET A 73 1.03 15.50 -3.55
CA MET A 73 1.93 15.90 -4.63
C MET A 73 2.61 14.70 -5.29
N GLY A 74 2.95 13.67 -4.51
CA GLY A 74 3.48 12.41 -5.05
C GLY A 74 2.41 11.66 -5.83
N GLY A 75 1.18 11.59 -5.33
CA GLY A 75 0.04 11.01 -6.04
C GLY A 75 -0.29 11.78 -7.33
N TRP A 76 -0.19 13.12 -7.31
CA TRP A 76 -0.34 13.94 -8.51
C TRP A 76 0.68 13.59 -9.59
N LEU A 77 1.97 13.56 -9.22
CA LEU A 77 3.04 13.22 -10.15
C LEU A 77 2.87 11.80 -10.70
N TRP A 78 2.52 10.84 -9.83
CA TRP A 78 2.27 9.46 -10.19
C TRP A 78 1.13 9.32 -11.20
N PHE A 79 -0.03 9.93 -10.89
CA PHE A 79 -1.23 9.86 -11.73
C PHE A 79 -0.98 10.46 -13.12
N HIS A 80 -0.48 11.70 -13.18
CA HIS A 80 -0.27 12.39 -14.46
C HIS A 80 0.88 11.77 -15.26
N GLY A 81 1.92 11.29 -14.59
CA GLY A 81 3.04 10.58 -15.21
C GLY A 81 2.59 9.28 -15.89
N LEU A 82 1.93 8.38 -15.14
CA LEU A 82 1.45 7.11 -15.69
C LEU A 82 0.38 7.32 -16.76
N ARG A 83 -0.56 8.25 -16.54
CA ARG A 83 -1.59 8.57 -17.54
C ARG A 83 -0.97 9.11 -18.84
N GLY A 84 0.08 9.94 -18.73
CA GLY A 84 0.84 10.43 -19.87
C GLY A 84 1.52 9.29 -20.64
N LEU A 85 2.18 8.37 -19.92
CA LEU A 85 2.83 7.21 -20.52
C LEU A 85 1.85 6.28 -21.24
N LEU A 86 0.69 5.98 -20.63
CA LEU A 86 -0.33 5.13 -21.26
C LEU A 86 -0.92 5.76 -22.53
N ARG A 87 -1.11 7.09 -22.51
CA ARG A 87 -1.50 7.83 -23.72
C ARG A 87 -0.47 7.75 -24.83
N LEU A 88 0.82 7.87 -24.48
CA LEU A 88 1.91 7.68 -25.45
C LEU A 88 1.99 6.24 -25.97
N ALA A 89 1.61 5.25 -25.15
CA ALA A 89 1.55 3.84 -25.53
C ALA A 89 0.30 3.47 -26.37
N GLY A 90 -0.57 4.43 -26.68
CA GLY A 90 -1.72 4.22 -27.57
C GLY A 90 -3.08 4.12 -26.88
N ASP A 91 -3.14 4.20 -25.54
CA ASP A 91 -4.41 4.26 -24.81
C ASP A 91 -4.95 5.70 -24.79
N SER A 92 -5.95 5.98 -25.63
CA SER A 92 -6.51 7.33 -25.77
C SER A 92 -7.25 7.82 -24.53
N SER A 93 -7.75 6.91 -23.67
CA SER A 93 -8.49 7.26 -22.47
C SER A 93 -8.22 6.29 -21.31
N PRO A 94 -7.02 6.35 -20.71
CA PRO A 94 -6.66 5.44 -19.61
C PRO A 94 -7.62 5.59 -18.43
N ASN A 95 -8.08 4.46 -17.90
CA ASN A 95 -9.00 4.45 -16.76
C ASN A 95 -8.31 5.08 -15.53
N PRO A 96 -8.87 6.16 -14.95
CA PRO A 96 -8.24 6.86 -13.83
C PRO A 96 -8.26 6.07 -12.51
N ILE A 97 -9.20 5.15 -12.32
CA ILE A 97 -9.39 4.40 -11.08
C ILE A 97 -8.16 3.54 -10.73
N PRO A 98 -7.68 2.63 -11.60
CA PRO A 98 -6.49 1.83 -11.31
C PRO A 98 -5.23 2.68 -11.19
N LEU A 99 -5.16 3.82 -11.89
CA LEU A 99 -4.03 4.74 -11.78
C LEU A 99 -3.96 5.42 -10.40
N LEU A 100 -5.08 5.89 -9.89
CA LEU A 100 -5.16 6.52 -8.57
C LEU A 100 -4.96 5.50 -7.46
N SER A 101 -5.64 4.35 -7.53
CA SER A 101 -5.50 3.30 -6.53
C SER A 101 -4.09 2.70 -6.51
N SER A 102 -3.41 2.60 -7.66
CA SER A 102 -2.04 2.05 -7.72
C SER A 102 -1.03 2.79 -6.83
N TYR A 103 -1.21 4.09 -6.59
CA TYR A 103 -0.33 4.85 -5.69
C TYR A 103 -0.53 4.44 -4.23
N SER A 104 -1.79 4.33 -3.79
CA SER A 104 -2.11 3.82 -2.45
C SER A 104 -1.70 2.36 -2.28
N THR A 105 -1.91 1.52 -3.31
CA THR A 105 -1.45 0.14 -3.34
C THR A 105 0.07 0.06 -3.20
N LEU A 106 0.85 0.89 -3.91
CA LEU A 106 2.32 0.93 -3.74
C LEU A 106 2.70 1.13 -2.26
N TRP A 107 2.10 2.12 -1.60
CA TRP A 107 2.37 2.40 -0.19
C TRP A 107 1.87 1.29 0.74
N ALA A 108 0.78 0.60 0.40
CA ALA A 108 0.32 -0.58 1.14
C ALA A 108 1.35 -1.72 1.09
N PHE A 109 2.00 -1.96 -0.06
CA PHE A 109 3.07 -2.96 -0.19
C PHE A 109 4.32 -2.55 0.59
N VAL A 110 4.69 -1.27 0.57
CA VAL A 110 5.78 -0.73 1.40
C VAL A 110 5.45 -0.90 2.89
N ALA A 111 4.22 -0.62 3.30
CA ALA A 111 3.77 -0.79 4.67
C ALA A 111 3.80 -2.27 5.09
N LEU A 112 3.31 -3.19 4.25
CA LEU A 112 3.36 -4.63 4.50
C LEU A 112 4.80 -5.15 4.61
N TRP A 113 5.70 -4.65 3.76
CA TRP A 113 7.13 -4.95 3.82
C TRP A 113 7.73 -4.51 5.17
N LEU A 114 7.50 -3.25 5.56
CA LEU A 114 8.00 -2.72 6.83
C LEU A 114 7.38 -3.44 8.03
N PHE A 115 6.09 -3.77 7.98
CA PHE A 115 5.38 -4.51 9.02
C PHE A 115 6.02 -5.89 9.23
N TYR A 116 6.31 -6.62 8.15
CA TYR A 116 7.05 -7.88 8.24
C TYR A 116 8.43 -7.69 8.90
N LEU A 117 9.18 -6.65 8.52
CA LEU A 117 10.50 -6.40 9.10
C LEU A 117 10.45 -6.06 10.58
N ILE A 118 9.45 -5.28 11.00
CA ILE A 118 9.22 -4.95 12.41
C ILE A 118 8.89 -6.22 13.19
N LEU A 119 7.93 -7.03 12.70
CA LEU A 119 7.57 -8.29 13.32
C LEU A 119 8.73 -9.27 13.37
N TYR A 120 9.55 -9.34 12.32
CA TYR A 120 10.75 -10.18 12.27
C TYR A 120 11.75 -9.81 13.37
N ARG A 121 11.94 -8.51 13.61
CA ARG A 121 12.79 -8.01 14.70
C ARG A 121 12.18 -8.29 16.06
N LEU A 122 10.88 -8.04 16.24
CA LEU A 122 10.17 -8.29 17.50
C LEU A 122 10.09 -9.78 17.84
N SER A 123 9.98 -10.64 16.83
CA SER A 123 9.95 -12.09 16.99
C SER A 123 11.34 -12.72 17.13
N GLN A 124 12.38 -11.91 17.32
CA GLN A 124 13.76 -12.34 17.47
C GLN A 124 14.27 -13.21 16.31
N GLY A 125 13.87 -12.90 15.07
CA GLY A 125 14.27 -13.64 13.88
C GLY A 125 13.36 -14.82 13.53
N ARG A 126 12.30 -15.09 14.31
CA ARG A 126 11.30 -16.12 13.96
C ARG A 126 10.49 -15.70 12.73
N TRP A 127 11.02 -16.02 11.56
CA TRP A 127 10.47 -15.63 10.25
C TRP A 127 9.04 -16.13 10.04
N TRP A 128 8.70 -17.33 10.52
CA TRP A 128 7.39 -17.94 10.33
C TRP A 128 6.30 -17.17 11.08
N LEU A 129 6.61 -16.67 12.27
CA LEU A 129 5.65 -15.91 13.09
C LEU A 129 5.39 -14.54 12.46
N ALA A 130 6.46 -13.85 12.04
CA ALA A 130 6.35 -12.59 11.31
C ALA A 130 5.58 -12.76 10.00
N TRP A 131 5.83 -13.87 9.29
CA TRP A 131 5.13 -14.20 8.05
C TRP A 131 3.64 -14.46 8.28
N LEU A 132 3.28 -15.30 9.25
CA LEU A 132 1.88 -15.66 9.54
C LEU A 132 1.05 -14.42 9.90
N ILE A 133 1.56 -13.57 10.78
CA ILE A 133 0.87 -12.35 11.22
C ILE A 133 0.74 -11.36 10.04
N SER A 134 1.80 -11.18 9.25
CA SER A 134 1.76 -10.30 8.08
C SER A 134 0.82 -10.83 6.99
N ALA A 135 0.81 -12.14 6.77
CA ALA A 135 -0.09 -12.80 5.80
C ALA A 135 -1.55 -12.67 6.23
N PHE A 136 -1.85 -12.89 7.51
CA PHE A 136 -3.18 -12.66 8.06
C PHE A 136 -3.61 -11.19 7.88
N TYR A 137 -2.72 -10.24 8.17
CA TYR A 137 -2.98 -8.82 7.96
C TYR A 137 -3.29 -8.50 6.49
N ALA A 138 -2.50 -9.05 5.56
CA ALA A 138 -2.63 -8.83 4.12
C ALA A 138 -3.91 -9.43 3.49
N VAL A 139 -4.65 -10.30 4.18
CA VAL A 139 -5.95 -10.82 3.70
C VAL A 139 -7.14 -10.13 4.36
N THR A 140 -6.92 -9.13 5.22
CA THR A 140 -8.00 -8.43 5.91
C THR A 140 -8.60 -7.30 5.07
N TYR A 141 -9.89 -7.04 5.26
CA TYR A 141 -10.58 -5.90 4.66
C TYR A 141 -9.88 -4.57 4.96
N PHE A 142 -9.46 -4.34 6.20
CA PHE A 142 -8.82 -3.10 6.62
C PHE A 142 -7.54 -2.78 5.85
N PHE A 143 -6.74 -3.80 5.50
CA PHE A 143 -5.53 -3.60 4.73
C PHE A 143 -5.84 -3.08 3.33
N TRP A 144 -6.85 -3.66 2.67
CA TRP A 144 -7.22 -3.31 1.30
C TRP A 144 -8.09 -2.06 1.19
N TYR A 145 -8.97 -1.80 2.17
CA TYR A 145 -9.90 -0.68 2.15
C TYR A 145 -9.20 0.66 1.87
N TYR A 146 -8.11 0.95 2.57
CA TYR A 146 -7.35 2.19 2.35
C TYR A 146 -6.40 2.14 1.14
N ALA A 147 -6.11 0.94 0.62
CA ALA A 147 -5.21 0.74 -0.50
C ALA A 147 -5.94 0.83 -1.85
N THR A 148 -7.17 0.33 -1.94
CA THR A 148 -7.85 0.09 -3.22
C THR A 148 -9.18 0.80 -3.38
N THR A 149 -9.85 1.20 -2.31
CA THR A 149 -11.17 1.83 -2.41
C THR A 149 -11.03 3.27 -2.88
N THR A 150 -11.60 3.55 -4.05
CA THR A 150 -12.10 4.89 -4.38
C THR A 150 -13.35 5.09 -3.55
N GLU A 151 -13.43 6.14 -2.74
CA GLU A 151 -14.64 6.43 -1.97
C GLU A 151 -15.83 6.59 -2.93
N GLN A 152 -16.64 5.53 -3.06
CA GLN A 152 -17.94 5.59 -3.73
C GLN A 152 -18.93 6.14 -2.71
N TYR A 153 -19.28 7.41 -2.88
CA TYR A 153 -20.47 7.97 -2.25
C TYR A 153 -21.63 7.75 -3.22
N SER A 154 -22.64 7.03 -2.76
CA SER A 154 -23.93 6.87 -3.45
C SER A 154 -24.67 8.20 -3.58
#